data_AF-A0A5Q6RWD2-F1
#
_entry.id   AF-A0A5Q6RWD2-F1
#
_cell.length_a   1.000
_cell.length_b   1.000
_cell.length_c   1.000
_cell.angle_alpha   90.00
_cell.angle_beta   90.00
_cell.angle_gamma   90.00
#
_symmetry.space_group_name_H-M   'P 1'
#
loop_
_entity.id
_entity.type
_entity.pdbx_description
1 polymer ?
#
loop_
_entity_poly.entity_id
_entity_poly.type
_entity_poly.pdbx_seq_one_letter_code
_entity_poly.pdbx_strand_id
1 'polypeptide(L)'
;MSPRGNRRLARALRPKRTRAETVARTLLLAGAAVIVIAVLPIGRLRAHDGTVLLAGLVVLAAWAIVDCASASRSPDESPRWFRVRRIALLLSHGGFVALWGAWGALVVSPDPLLWLWAVGVIAYVIGETLEGGETRAERARQRPRDRERWADEHRRREATRLAAAEAERAAEGARTEAAMNALHEHQAREASRVARAEPSTGSRHGS
;
A
#
# COMPACT_ATOMS: atom_id res chain seq x y z
N MET A 1 -14.38 10.71 -15.01
CA MET A 1 -13.07 10.14 -14.57
C MET A 1 -13.02 8.66 -14.92
N SER A 2 -12.01 8.21 -15.67
CA SER A 2 -11.95 6.81 -16.16
C SER A 2 -11.43 5.85 -15.06
N PRO A 3 -12.09 4.70 -14.81
CA PRO A 3 -11.69 3.71 -13.79
C PRO A 3 -10.28 3.10 -14.04
N ARG A 4 -9.67 3.38 -15.19
CA ARG A 4 -8.28 3.01 -15.50
C ARG A 4 -7.24 3.89 -14.78
N GLY A 5 -7.58 5.11 -14.38
CA GLY A 5 -6.68 6.02 -13.65
C GLY A 5 -6.34 5.55 -12.24
N ASN A 6 -7.35 5.08 -11.49
CA ASN A 6 -7.17 4.59 -10.12
C ASN A 6 -6.29 3.33 -10.03
N ARG A 7 -6.34 2.43 -11.02
CA ARG A 7 -5.48 1.23 -11.03
C ARG A 7 -4.01 1.57 -11.29
N ARG A 8 -3.72 2.64 -12.05
CA ARG A 8 -2.35 3.10 -12.29
C ARG A 8 -1.76 3.80 -11.06
N LEU A 9 -2.57 4.62 -10.37
CA LEU A 9 -2.18 5.26 -9.10
C LEU A 9 -1.95 4.22 -7.98
N ALA A 10 -2.84 3.25 -7.82
CA ALA A 10 -2.67 2.17 -6.83
C ALA A 10 -1.44 1.28 -7.11
N ARG A 11 -1.06 1.11 -8.38
CA ARG A 11 0.13 0.34 -8.78
C ARG A 11 1.43 1.16 -8.64
N ALA A 12 1.36 2.48 -8.77
CA ALA A 12 2.49 3.39 -8.52
C ALA A 12 2.78 3.60 -7.03
N LEU A 13 1.77 3.47 -6.17
CA LEU A 13 1.89 3.56 -4.70
C LEU A 13 2.28 2.23 -4.04
N ARG A 14 2.45 1.15 -4.81
CA ARG A 14 2.93 -0.11 -4.26
C ARG A 14 4.41 0.08 -3.91
N PRO A 15 4.82 0.02 -2.63
CA PRO A 15 6.23 0.15 -2.28
C PRO A 15 7.00 -0.90 -3.06
N LYS A 16 7.91 -0.44 -3.91
CA LYS A 16 8.76 -1.29 -4.73
C LYS A 16 9.65 -2.02 -3.75
N ARG A 17 9.36 -3.30 -3.48
CA ARG A 17 10.18 -4.13 -2.60
C ARG A 17 11.63 -3.97 -3.00
N THR A 18 12.47 -3.62 -2.04
CA THR A 18 13.88 -3.41 -2.32
C THR A 18 14.52 -4.75 -2.67
N ARG A 19 15.62 -4.74 -3.44
CA ARG A 19 16.37 -5.97 -3.73
C ARG A 19 16.80 -6.67 -2.44
N ALA A 20 17.16 -5.88 -1.42
CA ALA A 20 17.49 -6.37 -0.08
C ALA A 20 16.33 -7.12 0.60
N GLU A 21 15.10 -6.59 0.55
CA GLU A 21 13.91 -7.27 1.11
C GLU A 21 13.65 -8.62 0.42
N THR A 22 13.88 -8.68 -0.89
CA THR A 22 13.72 -9.93 -1.65
C THR A 22 14.76 -10.96 -1.24
N VAL A 23 16.03 -10.54 -1.13
CA VAL A 23 17.15 -11.40 -0.71
C VAL A 23 16.96 -11.88 0.74
N ALA A 24 16.60 -10.98 1.65
CA ALA A 24 16.32 -11.32 3.05
C ALA A 24 15.21 -12.37 3.14
N ARG A 25 14.09 -12.16 2.44
CA ARG A 25 12.98 -13.11 2.44
C ARG A 25 13.37 -14.48 1.88
N THR A 26 14.17 -14.54 0.82
CA THR A 26 14.67 -15.80 0.29
C THR A 26 15.60 -16.52 1.27
N LEU A 27 16.49 -15.80 1.96
CA LEU A 27 17.37 -16.39 2.97
C LEU A 27 16.57 -16.93 4.16
N LEU A 28 15.58 -16.18 4.65
CA LEU A 28 14.70 -16.64 5.73
C LEU A 28 13.98 -17.94 5.37
N LEU A 29 13.36 -17.99 4.18
CA LEU A 29 12.63 -19.17 3.73
C LEU A 29 13.55 -20.36 3.48
N ALA A 30 14.72 -20.13 2.88
CA ALA A 30 15.70 -21.18 2.63
C ALA A 30 16.25 -21.75 3.95
N GLY A 31 16.64 -20.90 4.89
CA GLY A 31 17.14 -21.33 6.20
C GLY A 31 16.09 -22.10 6.99
N ALA A 32 14.86 -21.61 7.05
CA ALA A 32 13.76 -22.31 7.71
C ALA A 32 13.45 -23.66 7.05
N ALA A 33 13.42 -23.73 5.71
CA ALA A 33 13.18 -24.98 5.00
C ALA A 33 14.28 -26.02 5.28
N VAL A 34 15.55 -25.60 5.30
CA VAL A 34 16.67 -26.50 5.62
C VAL A 34 16.55 -27.05 7.04
N ILE A 35 16.19 -26.22 8.03
CA ILE A 35 16.02 -26.69 9.41
C ILE A 35 14.83 -27.64 9.53
N VAL A 36 13.70 -27.36 8.87
CA VAL A 36 12.54 -28.26 8.85
C VAL A 36 12.91 -29.60 8.21
N ILE A 37 13.69 -29.61 7.13
CA ILE A 37 14.18 -30.83 6.49
C ILE A 37 15.09 -31.62 7.44
N ALA A 38 15.99 -30.93 8.17
CA ALA A 38 16.87 -31.56 9.15
C ALA A 38 16.13 -32.21 10.33
N VAL A 39 14.95 -31.69 10.67
CA VAL A 39 14.13 -32.18 11.80
C VAL A 39 13.14 -33.27 11.38
N LEU A 40 12.90 -33.45 10.08
CA LEU A 40 12.02 -34.51 9.59
C LEU A 40 12.66 -35.89 9.85
N PRO A 41 11.92 -36.86 10.43
CA PRO A 41 12.44 -38.18 10.76
C PRO A 41 12.54 -39.07 9.50
N ILE A 42 13.40 -38.69 8.55
CA ILE A 42 13.66 -39.45 7.32
C ILE A 42 14.88 -40.33 7.57
N GLY A 43 14.65 -41.62 7.81
CA GLY A 43 15.60 -42.55 8.41
C GLY A 43 16.97 -42.77 7.73
N ARG A 44 17.28 -42.13 6.60
CA ARG A 44 18.59 -42.21 5.93
C ARG A 44 19.49 -40.98 6.12
N LEU A 45 18.97 -39.88 6.67
CA LEU A 45 19.72 -38.61 6.79
C LEU A 45 20.32 -38.36 8.19
N ARG A 46 19.98 -39.21 9.18
CA ARG A 46 20.37 -39.03 10.59
C ARG A 46 21.85 -38.80 10.88
N ALA A 47 22.75 -39.34 10.07
CA ALA A 47 24.19 -39.14 10.22
C ALA A 47 24.66 -37.71 9.89
N HIS A 48 23.83 -36.93 9.17
CA HIS A 48 24.12 -35.58 8.73
C HIS A 48 23.15 -34.53 9.27
N ASP A 49 22.19 -34.91 10.12
CA ASP A 49 21.18 -33.97 10.67
C ASP A 49 21.84 -32.76 11.34
N GLY A 50 22.96 -32.97 12.05
CA GLY A 50 23.73 -31.89 12.67
C GLY A 50 24.36 -30.90 11.68
N THR A 51 24.91 -31.36 10.56
CA THR A 51 25.53 -30.49 9.56
C THR A 51 24.48 -29.75 8.73
N VAL A 52 23.37 -30.40 8.40
CA VAL A 52 22.23 -29.76 7.72
C VAL A 52 21.59 -28.70 8.62
N LEU A 53 21.43 -28.99 9.91
CA LEU A 53 20.93 -28.02 10.88
C LEU A 53 21.88 -26.82 11.04
N LEU A 54 23.19 -27.06 11.12
CA LEU A 54 24.18 -25.98 11.15
C LEU A 54 24.08 -25.11 9.89
N ALA A 55 23.97 -25.72 8.70
CA ALA A 55 23.81 -25.00 7.45
C ALA A 55 22.54 -24.14 7.44
N GLY A 56 21.41 -24.68 7.94
CA GLY A 56 20.17 -23.92 8.09
C GLY A 56 20.30 -22.72 9.04
N LEU A 57 20.99 -22.90 10.17
CA LEU A 57 21.26 -21.81 11.12
C LEU A 57 22.19 -20.74 10.53
N VAL A 58 23.22 -21.13 9.77
CA VAL A 58 24.09 -20.18 9.08
C VAL A 58 23.30 -19.33 8.08
N VAL A 59 22.36 -19.95 7.35
CA VAL A 59 21.49 -19.23 6.41
C VAL A 59 20.54 -18.27 7.15
N LEU A 60 19.98 -18.68 8.30
CA LEU A 60 19.17 -17.79 9.13
C LEU A 60 19.99 -16.64 9.74
N ALA A 61 21.22 -16.89 10.17
CA ALA A 61 22.13 -15.86 10.65
C ALA A 61 22.47 -14.87 9.53
N ALA A 62 22.74 -15.37 8.31
CA ALA A 62 22.95 -14.53 7.14
C ALA A 62 21.72 -13.67 6.81
N TRP A 63 20.51 -14.21 6.93
CA TRP A 63 19.27 -13.44 6.83
C TRP A 63 19.24 -12.30 7.85
N ALA A 64 19.47 -12.60 9.13
CA ALA A 64 19.44 -11.61 10.21
C ALA A 64 20.45 -10.48 9.97
N ILE A 65 21.65 -10.81 9.50
CA ILE A 65 22.68 -9.83 9.14
C ILE A 65 22.23 -8.95 7.98
N VAL A 66 21.71 -9.54 6.89
CA VAL A 66 21.24 -8.79 5.72
C VAL A 66 20.10 -7.86 6.11
N ASP A 67 19.14 -8.33 6.90
CA ASP A 67 17.99 -7.53 7.33
C ASP A 67 18.45 -6.36 8.22
N CYS A 68 19.29 -6.63 9.23
CA CYS A 68 19.89 -5.60 10.10
C CYS A 68 20.77 -4.60 9.36
N ALA A 69 21.52 -5.04 8.34
CA ALA A 69 22.38 -4.17 7.53
C ALA A 69 21.57 -3.34 6.53
N SER A 70 20.43 -3.86 6.07
CA SER A 70 19.51 -3.15 5.19
C SER A 70 18.67 -2.09 5.91
N ALA A 71 18.63 -2.13 7.25
CA ALA A 71 17.96 -1.14 8.08
C ALA A 71 18.63 0.23 7.94
N SER A 72 18.11 1.05 7.03
CA SER A 72 18.54 2.43 6.85
C SER A 72 17.81 3.37 7.81
N ARG A 73 18.53 4.35 8.34
CA ARG A 73 17.97 5.44 9.14
C ARG A 73 17.05 6.30 8.28
N SER A 74 15.85 6.59 8.77
CA SER A 74 14.96 7.55 8.10
C SER A 74 15.48 8.98 8.28
N PRO A 75 15.37 9.88 7.29
CA PRO A 75 15.83 11.27 7.41
C PRO A 75 15.23 12.01 8.62
N ASP A 76 14.01 11.65 9.02
CA ASP A 76 13.29 12.27 10.13
C ASP A 76 13.57 11.59 11.50
N GLU A 77 14.39 10.54 11.54
CA GLU A 77 14.62 9.72 12.73
C GLU A 77 15.83 10.21 13.55
N SER A 78 15.68 10.29 14.87
CA SER A 78 16.78 10.74 15.73
C SER A 78 17.87 9.66 15.86
N PRO A 79 19.15 10.03 16.07
CA PRO A 79 20.25 9.04 16.18
C PRO A 79 20.11 8.09 17.37
N ARG A 80 19.40 8.51 18.43
CA ARG A 80 19.12 7.68 19.60
C ARG A 80 18.05 6.62 19.27
N TRP A 81 16.97 7.04 18.60
CA TRP A 81 15.90 6.12 18.18
C TRP A 81 16.38 5.07 17.19
N PHE A 82 17.18 5.47 16.20
CA PHE A 82 17.76 4.51 15.25
C PHE A 82 18.63 3.43 15.93
N ARG A 83 19.34 3.78 17.02
CA ARG A 83 20.11 2.79 17.80
C ARG A 83 19.21 1.83 18.56
N VAL A 84 18.14 2.33 19.18
CA VAL A 84 17.16 1.48 19.87
C VAL A 84 16.52 0.50 18.89
N ARG A 85 16.11 0.98 17.71
CA ARG A 85 15.59 0.14 16.63
C ARG A 85 16.54 -0.96 16.19
N ARG A 86 17.83 -0.62 15.99
CA ARG A 86 18.85 -1.62 15.64
C ARG A 86 19.06 -2.65 16.73
N ILE A 87 19.03 -2.25 18.01
CA ILE A 87 19.13 -3.17 19.14
C ILE A 87 17.90 -4.08 19.19
N ALA A 88 16.71 -3.52 18.99
CA ALA A 88 15.46 -4.29 18.94
C ALA A 88 15.48 -5.34 17.82
N LEU A 89 15.90 -4.94 16.61
CA LEU A 89 16.09 -5.85 15.47
C LEU A 89 17.12 -6.95 15.76
N LEU A 90 18.27 -6.60 16.36
CA LEU A 90 19.29 -7.59 16.72
C LEU A 90 18.77 -8.59 17.76
N LEU A 91 18.00 -8.13 18.75
CA LEU A 91 17.40 -8.97 19.77
C LEU A 91 16.30 -9.87 19.20
N SER A 92 15.42 -9.35 18.35
CA SER A 92 14.34 -10.11 17.71
C SER A 92 14.91 -11.18 16.78
N HIS A 93 15.79 -10.81 15.85
CA HIS A 93 16.37 -11.72 14.88
C HIS A 93 17.33 -12.72 15.53
N GLY A 94 18.20 -12.24 16.44
CA GLY A 94 19.12 -13.11 17.17
C GLY A 94 18.39 -14.10 18.08
N GLY A 95 17.34 -13.65 18.78
CA GLY A 95 16.47 -14.50 19.58
C GLY A 95 15.76 -15.56 18.74
N PHE A 96 15.28 -15.20 17.55
CA PHE A 96 14.67 -16.14 16.61
C PHE A 96 15.66 -17.22 16.13
N VAL A 97 16.88 -16.84 15.73
CA VAL A 97 17.92 -17.79 15.32
C VAL A 97 18.27 -18.75 16.48
N ALA A 98 18.41 -18.22 17.70
CA ALA A 98 18.69 -19.02 18.89
C ALA A 98 17.53 -20.00 19.22
N LEU A 99 16.28 -19.56 19.07
CA LEU A 99 15.10 -20.40 19.26
C LEU A 99 15.10 -21.59 18.30
N TRP A 100 15.33 -21.33 17.01
CA TRP A 100 15.40 -22.38 15.98
C TRP A 100 16.59 -23.31 16.18
N GLY A 101 17.74 -22.78 16.62
CA GLY A 101 18.91 -23.59 16.94
C GLY A 101 18.67 -24.52 18.13
N ALA A 102 18.06 -24.00 19.20
CA ALA A 102 17.73 -24.80 20.38
C ALA A 102 16.67 -25.87 20.07
N TRP A 103 15.64 -25.53 19.27
CA TRP A 103 14.62 -26.49 18.85
C TRP A 103 15.20 -27.60 17.98
N GLY A 104 16.02 -27.26 16.99
CA GLY A 104 16.69 -28.28 16.18
C GLY A 104 17.64 -29.14 17.02
N ALA A 105 18.39 -28.54 17.95
CA ALA A 105 19.31 -29.27 18.83
C ALA A 105 18.58 -30.30 19.71
N LEU A 106 17.38 -29.97 20.23
CA LEU A 106 16.52 -30.88 20.99
C LEU A 106 16.09 -32.12 20.18
N VAL A 107 16.00 -32.01 18.85
CA VAL A 107 15.61 -33.12 17.97
C VAL A 107 16.81 -34.02 17.67
N VAL A 108 18.01 -33.44 17.52
CA VAL A 108 19.23 -34.15 17.12
C VAL A 108 20.01 -34.71 18.32
N SER A 109 19.95 -34.05 19.47
CA SER A 109 20.67 -34.44 20.69
C SER A 109 19.74 -34.44 21.91
N PRO A 110 19.85 -35.44 22.80
CA PRO A 110 19.07 -35.50 24.03
C PRO A 110 19.54 -34.51 25.10
N ASP A 111 20.73 -33.92 24.97
CA ASP A 111 21.22 -32.88 25.89
C ASP A 111 20.56 -31.55 25.56
N PRO A 112 19.60 -31.10 26.38
CA PRO A 112 18.76 -30.00 25.99
C PRO A 112 19.48 -28.70 26.36
N LEU A 113 19.82 -27.90 25.34
CA LEU A 113 20.30 -26.53 25.50
C LEU A 113 19.13 -25.59 25.91
N LEU A 114 18.40 -25.96 26.98
CA LEU A 114 17.22 -25.24 27.49
C LEU A 114 17.56 -23.79 27.84
N TRP A 115 18.79 -23.54 28.30
CA TRP A 115 19.28 -22.18 28.55
C TRP A 115 19.36 -21.35 27.26
N LEU A 116 19.80 -21.94 26.15
CA LEU A 116 19.83 -21.26 24.85
C LEU A 116 18.41 -20.95 24.36
N TRP A 117 17.48 -21.88 24.58
CA TRP A 117 16.06 -21.67 24.28
C TRP A 117 15.48 -20.53 25.12
N ALA A 118 15.67 -20.55 26.44
CA ALA A 118 15.16 -19.54 27.35
C ALA A 118 15.74 -18.14 27.03
N VAL A 119 17.04 -18.05 26.78
CA VAL A 119 17.70 -16.80 26.36
C VAL A 119 17.15 -16.33 25.01
N GLY A 120 16.95 -17.25 24.05
CA GLY A 120 16.37 -16.95 22.76
C GLY A 120 14.95 -16.39 22.86
N VAL A 121 14.08 -17.01 23.66
CA VAL A 121 12.71 -16.54 23.92
C VAL A 121 12.72 -15.15 24.55
N ILE A 122 13.53 -14.95 25.59
CA ILE A 122 13.60 -13.65 26.30
C ILE A 122 14.09 -12.55 25.34
N ALA A 123 15.16 -12.80 24.60
CA ALA A 123 15.68 -11.85 23.62
C ALA A 123 14.66 -11.53 22.54
N TYR A 124 13.96 -12.55 22.01
CA TYR A 124 12.92 -12.39 21.00
C TYR A 124 11.76 -11.53 21.50
N VAL A 125 11.22 -11.83 22.69
CA VAL A 125 10.11 -11.06 23.30
C VAL A 125 10.52 -9.62 23.59
N ILE A 126 11.74 -9.38 24.08
CA ILE A 126 12.25 -8.02 24.30
C ILE A 126 12.36 -7.27 22.96
N GLY A 127 12.91 -7.90 21.92
CA GLY A 127 12.99 -7.31 20.59
C GLY A 127 11.61 -6.95 20.03
N GLU A 128 10.65 -7.86 20.08
CA GLU A 128 9.31 -7.67 19.53
C GLU A 128 8.49 -6.64 20.32
N THR A 129 8.66 -6.55 21.63
CA THR A 129 8.02 -5.50 22.46
C THR A 129 8.58 -4.11 22.17
N LEU A 130 9.89 -4.01 21.90
CA LEU A 130 10.52 -2.75 21.51
C LEU A 130 10.08 -2.30 20.11
N GLU A 131 10.04 -3.20 19.12
CA GLU A 131 9.51 -2.93 17.77
C GLU A 131 8.00 -2.58 17.80
N GLY A 132 7.23 -3.27 18.65
CA GLY A 132 5.81 -2.99 18.89
C GLY A 132 5.56 -1.60 19.49
N GLY A 133 6.49 -1.10 20.31
CA GLY A 133 6.49 0.27 20.83
C GLY A 133 6.69 1.32 19.73
N GLU A 134 7.61 1.07 18.80
CA GLU A 134 7.87 1.94 17.65
C GLU A 134 6.65 2.07 16.74
N THR A 135 5.99 0.96 16.40
CA THR A 135 4.79 1.03 15.55
C THR A 135 3.63 1.79 16.19
N ARG A 136 3.54 1.87 17.52
CA ARG A 136 2.54 2.71 18.21
C ARG A 136 2.92 4.19 18.19
N ALA A 137 4.19 4.51 18.45
CA ALA A 137 4.69 5.89 18.42
C ALA A 137 4.65 6.47 17.01
N GLU A 138 4.97 5.66 16.00
CA GLU A 138 4.94 6.06 14.60
C GLU A 138 3.50 6.20 14.08
N ARG A 139 2.59 5.29 14.47
CA ARG A 139 1.14 5.48 14.24
C ARG A 139 0.61 6.74 14.91
N ALA A 140 1.08 7.11 16.10
CA ALA A 140 0.68 8.34 16.76
C ALA A 140 1.13 9.60 15.99
N ARG A 141 2.31 9.55 15.35
CA ARG A 141 2.83 10.64 14.51
C ARG A 141 2.21 10.71 13.11
N GLN A 142 1.72 9.59 12.58
CA GLN A 142 1.06 9.54 11.27
C GLN A 142 -0.41 10.00 11.32
N ARG A 143 -1.12 9.75 12.44
CA ARG A 143 -2.51 10.18 12.66
C ARG A 143 -2.83 11.63 12.28
N PRO A 144 -2.04 12.66 12.66
CA PRO A 144 -2.34 14.04 12.25
C PRO A 144 -2.17 14.26 10.74
N ARG A 145 -1.11 13.73 10.13
CA ARG A 145 -0.85 13.85 8.68
C ARG A 145 -1.92 13.15 7.84
N ASP A 146 -2.41 12.00 8.30
CA ASP A 146 -3.48 11.27 7.61
C ASP A 146 -4.83 11.97 7.74
N ARG A 147 -5.10 12.62 8.88
CA ARG A 147 -6.30 13.46 9.07
C ARG A 147 -6.27 14.68 8.16
N GLU A 148 -5.13 15.36 8.03
CA GLU A 148 -4.96 16.50 7.12
C GLU A 148 -5.16 16.07 5.66
N ARG A 149 -4.53 14.98 5.23
CA ARG A 149 -4.71 14.43 3.89
C ARG A 149 -6.16 14.01 3.62
N TRP A 150 -6.81 13.38 4.59
CA TRP A 150 -8.21 13.00 4.47
C TRP A 150 -9.12 14.23 4.35
N ALA A 151 -8.89 15.27 5.15
CA ALA A 151 -9.64 16.51 5.08
C ALA A 151 -9.45 17.25 3.73
N ASP A 152 -8.22 17.28 3.21
CA ASP A 152 -7.92 17.86 1.91
C ASP A 152 -8.57 17.09 0.76
N GLU A 153 -8.53 15.76 0.82
CA GLU A 153 -9.18 14.93 -0.19
C GLU A 153 -10.71 15.05 -0.13
N HIS A 154 -11.28 15.17 1.08
CA HIS A 154 -12.71 15.44 1.26
C HIS A 154 -13.12 16.77 0.62
N ARG A 155 -12.38 17.85 0.93
CA ARG A 155 -12.62 19.20 0.35
C ARG A 155 -12.51 19.19 -1.17
N ARG A 156 -11.53 18.47 -1.73
CA ARG A 156 -11.39 18.33 -3.19
C ARG A 156 -12.58 17.60 -3.81
N ARG A 157 -13.07 16.53 -3.18
CA ARG A 157 -14.25 15.78 -3.66
C ARG A 157 -15.53 16.62 -3.59
N GLU A 158 -15.69 17.43 -2.55
CA GLU A 158 -16.82 18.36 -2.44
C GLU A 158 -16.75 19.45 -3.50
N ALA A 159 -15.59 20.07 -3.71
CA ALA A 159 -15.39 21.06 -4.77
C ALA A 159 -15.69 20.47 -6.17
N THR A 160 -15.30 19.22 -6.43
CA THR A 160 -15.63 18.56 -7.71
C THR A 160 -17.12 18.26 -7.86
N ARG A 161 -17.82 17.91 -6.77
CA ARG A 161 -19.27 17.73 -6.79
C ARG A 161 -20.01 19.04 -7.05
N LEU A 162 -19.58 20.13 -6.42
CA LEU A 162 -20.17 21.45 -6.63
C LEU A 162 -19.95 21.93 -8.07
N ALA A 163 -18.72 21.79 -8.60
CA ALA A 163 -18.43 22.13 -9.99
C ALA A 163 -19.24 21.29 -10.99
N ALA A 164 -19.48 20.00 -10.70
CA ALA A 164 -20.33 19.16 -11.54
C ALA A 164 -21.80 19.63 -11.51
N ALA A 165 -22.32 19.98 -10.33
CA ALA A 165 -23.68 20.51 -10.19
C ALA A 165 -23.86 21.87 -10.89
N GLU A 166 -22.84 22.73 -10.85
CA GLU A 166 -22.85 24.00 -11.60
C GLU A 166 -22.82 23.78 -13.12
N ALA A 167 -22.00 22.83 -13.59
CA ALA A 167 -21.94 22.48 -15.01
C ALA A 167 -23.28 21.92 -15.52
N GLU A 168 -23.98 21.11 -14.72
CA GLU A 168 -25.31 20.61 -15.06
C GLU A 168 -26.34 21.75 -15.16
N ARG A 169 -26.36 22.68 -14.20
CA ARG A 169 -27.24 23.86 -14.26
C ARG A 169 -26.96 24.75 -15.46
N ALA A 170 -25.68 24.97 -15.78
CA ALA A 170 -25.30 25.75 -16.96
C ALA A 170 -25.74 25.05 -18.27
N ALA A 171 -25.61 23.73 -18.33
CA ALA A 171 -26.06 22.94 -19.47
C ALA A 171 -27.60 22.94 -19.62
N GLU A 172 -28.34 22.89 -18.52
CA GLU A 172 -29.80 23.07 -18.53
C GLU A 172 -30.17 24.48 -19.01
N GLY A 173 -29.53 25.53 -18.48
CA GLY A 173 -29.72 26.90 -18.94
C GLY A 173 -29.54 27.05 -20.45
N ALA A 174 -28.42 26.55 -20.99
CA ALA A 174 -28.12 26.58 -22.42
C ALA A 174 -29.15 25.82 -23.28
N ARG A 175 -29.70 24.70 -22.79
CA ARG A 175 -30.77 23.96 -23.48
C ARG A 175 -32.07 24.76 -23.51
N THR A 176 -32.41 25.42 -22.41
CA THR A 176 -33.60 26.27 -22.34
C THR A 176 -33.49 27.46 -23.29
N GLU A 177 -32.33 28.14 -23.33
CA GLU A 177 -32.08 29.24 -24.26
C GLU A 177 -32.13 28.77 -25.73
N ALA A 178 -31.53 27.63 -26.05
CA ALA A 178 -31.59 27.06 -27.39
C ALA A 178 -33.02 26.73 -27.83
N ALA A 179 -33.85 26.18 -26.91
CA ALA A 179 -35.24 25.88 -27.18
C ALA A 179 -36.07 27.15 -27.42
N MET A 180 -35.83 28.22 -26.64
CA MET A 180 -36.50 29.52 -26.82
C MET A 180 -36.13 30.17 -28.16
N ASN A 181 -34.85 30.15 -28.53
CA ASN A 181 -34.40 30.68 -29.82
C ASN A 181 -35.01 29.91 -31.01
N ALA A 182 -35.07 28.57 -30.91
CA ALA A 182 -35.71 27.75 -31.94
C ALA A 182 -37.21 28.06 -32.08
N LEU A 183 -37.91 28.32 -30.97
CA LEU A 183 -39.31 28.73 -30.97
C LEU A 183 -39.50 30.10 -31.64
N HIS A 184 -38.66 31.07 -31.29
CA HIS A 184 -38.69 32.41 -31.89
C HIS A 184 -38.41 32.37 -33.40
N GLU A 185 -37.45 31.55 -33.84
CA GLU A 185 -37.19 31.34 -35.26
C GLU A 185 -38.39 30.71 -35.98
N HIS A 186 -39.07 29.74 -35.36
CA HIS A 186 -40.25 29.13 -35.93
C HIS A 186 -41.38 30.16 -36.12
N GLN A 187 -41.66 30.95 -35.09
CA GLN A 187 -42.67 32.03 -35.15
C GLN A 187 -42.33 33.07 -36.22
N ALA A 188 -41.06 33.47 -36.34
CA ALA A 188 -40.62 34.41 -37.37
C ALA A 188 -40.81 33.85 -38.80
N ARG A 189 -40.54 32.55 -38.99
CA ARG A 189 -40.77 31.87 -40.28
C ARG A 189 -42.25 31.74 -40.60
N GLU A 190 -43.10 31.45 -39.61
CA GLU A 190 -44.55 31.41 -39.79
C GLU A 190 -45.11 32.80 -40.12
N ALA A 191 -44.72 33.84 -39.39
CA ALA A 191 -45.11 35.22 -39.69
C ALA A 191 -44.69 35.64 -41.11
N SER A 192 -43.48 35.27 -41.53
CA SER A 192 -42.99 35.52 -42.90
C SER A 192 -43.77 34.74 -43.96
N ARG A 193 -44.23 33.53 -43.66
CA ARG A 193 -45.10 32.75 -44.56
C ARG A 193 -46.48 33.38 -44.70
N VAL A 194 -47.06 33.84 -43.59
CA VAL A 194 -48.36 34.53 -43.59
C VAL A 194 -48.28 35.84 -44.37
N ALA A 195 -47.24 36.65 -44.14
CA ALA A 195 -47.01 37.89 -44.88
C ALA A 195 -46.75 37.67 -46.38
N ARG A 196 -46.15 36.54 -46.77
CA ARG A 196 -45.94 36.17 -48.19
C ARG A 196 -47.17 35.53 -48.83
N ALA A 197 -48.08 34.98 -48.03
CA ALA A 197 -49.32 34.36 -48.47
C ALA A 197 -50.46 35.38 -48.64
N GLU A 198 -50.29 36.66 -48.26
CA GLU A 198 -51.15 37.75 -48.70
C GLU A 198 -50.75 38.18 -50.12
N PRO A 199 -51.53 37.83 -51.17
CA PRO A 199 -51.37 38.43 -52.47
C PRO A 199 -52.00 39.82 -52.40
N SER A 200 -51.29 40.81 -52.92
CA SER A 200 -51.87 42.12 -53.22
C SER A 200 -53.14 41.93 -54.06
N THR A 201 -54.30 42.08 -53.42
CA THR A 201 -55.55 42.34 -54.13
C THR A 201 -55.37 43.65 -54.86
N GLY A 202 -55.14 43.53 -56.16
CA GLY A 202 -54.75 44.63 -57.03
C GLY A 202 -55.77 45.77 -57.04
N SER A 203 -55.25 46.99 -56.93
CA SER A 203 -55.94 48.15 -57.48
C SER A 203 -55.57 48.26 -58.96
N ARG A 204 -56.36 47.59 -59.81
CA ARG A 204 -56.55 47.96 -61.21
C ARG A 204 -57.92 48.63 -61.29
N HIS A 205 -57.92 49.96 -61.28
CA HIS A 205 -58.98 50.72 -61.93
C HIS A 205 -58.30 51.74 -62.85
N GLY A 206 -58.42 51.47 -64.14
CA GLY A 206 -58.12 52.43 -65.19
C GLY A 206 -59.40 53.04 -65.71
N SER A 207 -59.19 54.14 -66.45
CA SER A 207 -60.14 54.87 -67.31
C SER A 207 -61.18 55.71 -66.58
#